data_AF-A0AAV4NIV0-F1
#
_entry.id   AF-A0AAV4NIV0-F1
#
_cell.length_a   1.000
_cell.length_b   1.000
_cell.length_c   1.000
_cell.angle_alpha   90.00
_cell.angle_beta   90.00
_cell.angle_gamma   90.00
#
_symmetry.space_group_name_H-M   'P 1'
#
loop_
_entity.id
_entity.type
_entity.pdbx_description
1 polymer ?
#
loop_
_entity_poly.entity_id
_entity_poly.type
_entity_poly.pdbx_seq_one_letter_code
_entity_poly.pdbx_strand_id
1 'polypeptide(L)'
;MKRSIHVFGPMKIKENDYGTFKVKLSECSQGCFVTRDFILQSTQDDYEVICRIIECSGWPECCLPLSSVYDLVHLVQDWHLEYQNGPMVVIWGTEAATFCILSTLQKQVEFENVIDIYMFSKLYHMRRPGIWQSKDDYCFLFRAVEKGLLANIETVPPFNSPVTNGHVLPVKEDPVV
;
A
#
# COMPACT_ATOMS: atom_id res chain seq x y z
N MET A 1 23.31 -14.25 -3.44
CA MET A 1 23.63 -14.11 -2.01
C MET A 1 22.62 -13.13 -1.40
N LYS A 2 21.46 -13.61 -0.92
CA LYS A 2 20.47 -12.75 -0.26
C LYS A 2 21.08 -12.32 1.07
N ARG A 3 21.45 -11.04 1.21
CA ARG A 3 21.84 -10.48 2.51
C ARG A 3 20.58 -10.39 3.34
N SER A 4 20.39 -11.36 4.24
CA SER A 4 19.35 -11.29 5.27
C SER A 4 19.58 -10.01 6.06
N ILE A 5 18.59 -9.14 6.10
CA ILE A 5 18.59 -8.00 7.01
C ILE A 5 18.73 -8.58 8.42
N HIS A 6 19.71 -8.11 9.18
CA HIS A 6 19.79 -8.46 10.60
C HIS A 6 18.51 -7.94 11.26
N VAL A 7 17.72 -8.86 11.81
CA VAL A 7 16.50 -8.54 12.54
C VAL A 7 16.90 -7.75 13.79
N PHE A 8 16.72 -6.42 13.74
CA PHE A 8 16.89 -5.54 14.89
C PHE A 8 15.61 -5.59 15.74
N GLY A 9 15.57 -6.48 16.72
CA GLY A 9 14.46 -6.58 17.68
C GLY A 9 14.47 -7.85 18.52
N PRO A 10 13.71 -7.90 19.63
CA PRO A 10 13.54 -9.12 20.42
C PRO A 10 13.09 -10.29 19.54
N MET A 11 13.91 -11.33 19.44
CA MET A 11 13.63 -12.54 18.65
C MET A 11 12.67 -13.53 19.36
N LYS A 12 12.21 -13.19 20.58
CA LYS A 12 11.27 -13.99 21.36
C LYS A 12 10.15 -13.08 21.84
N ILE A 13 8.93 -13.59 21.82
CA ILE A 13 7.74 -12.96 22.41
C ILE A 13 7.93 -12.91 23.93
N LYS A 14 8.70 -11.94 24.41
CA LYS A 14 8.96 -11.64 25.81
C LYS A 14 9.21 -10.15 25.98
N GLU A 15 8.80 -9.64 27.13
CA GLU A 15 9.17 -8.30 27.59
C GLU A 15 10.68 -8.28 27.86
N ASN A 16 11.38 -7.37 27.19
CA ASN A 16 12.83 -7.20 27.34
C ASN A 16 13.13 -5.76 27.74
N ASP A 17 13.95 -5.59 28.78
CA ASP A 17 14.46 -4.29 29.21
C ASP A 17 15.71 -3.92 28.40
N TYR A 18 15.63 -2.80 27.66
CA TYR A 18 16.74 -2.22 26.89
C TYR A 18 17.16 -0.88 27.48
N GLY A 19 17.55 -0.88 28.76
CA GLY A 19 18.03 0.31 29.47
C GLY A 19 16.90 1.29 29.79
N THR A 20 16.68 2.29 28.93
CA THR A 20 15.66 3.33 29.15
C THR A 20 14.26 2.94 28.69
N PHE A 21 14.13 1.81 27.98
CA PHE A 21 12.85 1.33 27.46
C PHE A 21 12.60 -0.11 27.87
N LYS A 22 11.37 -0.39 28.32
CA LYS A 22 10.79 -1.73 28.32
C LYS A 22 10.12 -1.95 26.99
N VAL A 23 10.46 -3.05 26.33
CA VAL A 23 9.92 -3.37 25.00
C VAL A 23 9.04 -4.61 25.10
N LYS A 24 7.76 -4.45 24.76
CA LYS A 24 6.82 -5.55 24.59
C LYS A 24 6.63 -5.83 23.10
N LEU A 25 6.69 -7.09 22.72
CA LEU A 25 6.53 -7.55 21.33
C LEU A 25 5.23 -8.33 21.19
N SER A 26 4.43 -7.96 20.19
CA SER A 26 3.34 -8.78 19.66
C SER A 26 3.61 -9.07 18.18
N GLU A 27 3.40 -10.31 17.74
CA GLU A 27 3.58 -10.70 16.34
C GLU A 27 2.28 -11.30 15.80
N CYS A 28 1.89 -10.90 14.59
CA CYS A 28 0.77 -11.43 13.85
C CYS A 28 1.22 -11.79 12.42
N SER A 29 0.96 -13.03 11.99
CA SER A 29 1.23 -13.49 10.63
C SER A 29 -0.09 -13.67 9.88
N GLN A 30 -0.25 -12.98 8.75
CA GLN A 30 -1.40 -13.12 7.85
C GLN A 30 -0.91 -13.31 6.42
N GLY A 31 -1.03 -14.53 5.89
CA GLY A 31 -0.56 -14.85 4.54
C GLY A 31 0.96 -14.65 4.40
N CYS A 32 1.37 -13.81 3.46
CA CYS A 32 2.78 -13.43 3.24
C CYS A 32 3.24 -12.24 4.09
N PHE A 33 2.34 -11.63 4.88
CA PHE A 33 2.63 -10.50 5.74
C PHE A 33 2.91 -10.96 7.17
N VAL A 34 3.98 -10.43 7.75
CA VAL A 34 4.32 -10.56 9.17
C VAL A 34 4.37 -9.17 9.76
N THR A 35 3.50 -8.93 10.73
CA THR A 35 3.39 -7.67 11.45
C THR A 35 3.92 -7.86 12.86
N ARG A 36 4.87 -7.00 13.26
CA ARG A 36 5.45 -6.98 14.61
C ARG A 36 5.18 -5.63 15.25
N ASP A 37 4.44 -5.64 16.34
CA ASP A 37 4.19 -4.46 17.18
C ASP A 37 5.16 -4.44 18.34
N PHE A 38 5.87 -3.32 18.46
CA PHE A 38 6.74 -3.00 19.57
C PHE A 38 6.09 -1.88 20.37
N ILE A 39 5.79 -2.15 21.64
CA ILE A 39 5.40 -1.12 22.59
C ILE A 39 6.65 -0.79 23.39
N LEU A 40 7.19 0.40 23.19
CA LEU A 40 8.34 0.94 23.89
C LEU A 40 7.84 1.83 25.02
N GLN A 41 7.92 1.33 26.25
CA GLN A 41 7.54 2.06 27.45
C GLN A 41 8.81 2.63 28.10
N SER A 42 8.84 3.95 28.33
CA SER A 42 9.98 4.57 29.03
C SER A 42 10.03 4.09 30.50
N THR A 43 11.24 3.85 31.00
CA THR A 43 11.46 3.51 32.41
C THR A 43 11.64 4.74 33.30
N GLN A 44 11.83 5.92 32.70
CA GLN A 44 12.10 7.18 33.39
C GLN A 44 10.91 8.15 33.34
N ASP A 45 10.12 8.07 32.28
CA ASP A 45 9.03 8.99 31.99
C ASP A 45 7.72 8.21 31.76
N ASP A 46 6.58 8.85 31.97
CA ASP A 46 5.26 8.26 31.71
C ASP A 46 4.86 8.45 30.23
N TYR A 47 5.63 7.84 29.32
CA TYR A 47 5.28 7.78 27.91
C TYR A 47 5.53 6.40 27.30
N GLU A 48 4.68 6.07 26.33
CA GLU A 48 4.75 4.85 25.53
C GLU A 48 4.74 5.20 24.05
N VAL A 49 5.60 4.55 23.27
CA VAL A 49 5.65 4.68 21.82
C VAL A 49 5.34 3.33 21.20
N ILE A 50 4.43 3.31 20.23
CA ILE A 50 4.12 2.11 19.45
C ILE A 50 4.87 2.19 18.13
N CYS A 51 5.66 1.17 17.83
CA CYS A 51 6.34 1.01 16.55
C CYS A 51 5.89 -0.29 15.91
N ARG A 52 5.41 -0.22 14.67
CA ARG A 52 5.03 -1.40 13.90
C ARG A 52 6.02 -1.64 12.77
N ILE A 53 6.46 -2.90 12.65
CA ILE A 53 7.23 -3.38 11.51
C ILE A 53 6.33 -4.31 10.71
N ILE A 54 6.12 -3.99 9.44
CA ILE A 54 5.41 -4.85 8.48
C ILE A 54 6.46 -5.42 7.53
N GLU A 55 6.52 -6.74 7.46
CA GLU A 55 7.43 -7.49 6.61
C GLU A 55 6.61 -8.32 5.63
N CYS A 56 6.93 -8.23 4.33
CA CYS A 56 6.33 -9.11 3.31
C CYS A 56 7.44 -9.91 2.63
N SER A 57 7.50 -11.20 2.92
CA SER A 57 8.53 -12.08 2.38
C SER A 57 8.28 -12.40 0.91
N GLY A 58 9.23 -12.04 0.04
CA GLY A 58 9.14 -12.31 -1.40
C GLY A 58 8.30 -11.30 -2.18
N TRP A 59 7.88 -10.21 -1.55
CA TRP A 59 7.24 -9.11 -2.26
C TRP A 59 8.21 -8.44 -3.24
N PRO A 60 7.79 -8.04 -4.45
CA PRO A 60 6.44 -8.18 -5.00
C PRO A 60 6.20 -9.50 -5.77
N GLU A 61 7.23 -10.33 -5.96
CA GLU A 61 7.15 -11.54 -6.79
C GLU A 61 6.13 -12.58 -6.27
N CYS A 62 5.90 -12.63 -4.95
CA CYS A 62 4.94 -13.53 -4.34
C CYS A 62 3.47 -13.09 -4.52
N CYS A 63 3.21 -11.88 -5.01
CA CYS A 63 1.87 -11.33 -5.15
C CYS A 63 1.18 -11.89 -6.40
N LEU A 64 0.26 -12.84 -6.20
CA LEU A 64 -0.57 -13.42 -7.25
C LEU A 64 -2.04 -13.35 -6.84
N PRO A 65 -2.94 -12.80 -7.69
CA PRO A 65 -2.68 -12.10 -8.95
C PRO A 65 -1.86 -10.80 -8.75
N LEU A 66 -1.24 -10.24 -9.79
CA LEU A 66 -0.37 -9.04 -9.66
C LEU A 66 -1.07 -7.83 -9.02
N SER A 67 -2.40 -7.74 -9.10
CA SER A 67 -3.18 -6.70 -8.40
C SER A 67 -3.01 -6.75 -6.87
N SER A 68 -2.71 -7.91 -6.27
CA SER A 68 -2.49 -8.06 -4.82
C SER A 68 -1.21 -7.38 -4.31
N VAL A 69 -0.36 -6.86 -5.21
CA VAL A 69 0.77 -5.99 -4.83
C VAL A 69 0.27 -4.77 -4.06
N TYR A 70 -0.94 -4.28 -4.37
CA TYR A 70 -1.57 -3.16 -3.67
C TYR A 70 -2.07 -3.53 -2.28
N ASP A 71 -2.25 -4.81 -1.93
CA ASP A 71 -2.71 -5.21 -0.60
C ASP A 71 -1.72 -4.75 0.48
N LEU A 72 -0.41 -4.82 0.20
CA LEU A 72 0.62 -4.25 1.08
C LEU A 72 0.51 -2.74 1.19
N VAL A 73 0.21 -2.06 0.07
CA VAL A 73 0.06 -0.61 0.03
C VAL A 73 -1.12 -0.17 0.89
N HIS A 74 -2.28 -0.81 0.73
CA HIS A 74 -3.47 -0.56 1.54
C HIS A 74 -3.20 -0.83 3.03
N LEU A 75 -2.64 -2.01 3.34
CA LEU A 75 -2.32 -2.39 4.73
C LEU A 75 -1.44 -1.34 5.43
N VAL A 76 -0.39 -0.87 4.75
CA VAL A 76 0.53 0.13 5.32
C VAL A 76 -0.15 1.51 5.40
N GLN A 77 -0.99 1.87 4.44
CA GLN A 77 -1.70 3.14 4.45
C GLN A 77 -2.74 3.22 5.58
N ASP A 78 -3.57 2.18 5.75
CA ASP A 78 -4.53 2.08 6.85
C ASP A 78 -3.83 2.25 8.19
N TRP A 79 -2.68 1.59 8.34
CA TRP A 79 -1.89 1.71 9.55
C TRP A 79 -1.27 3.09 9.77
N HIS A 80 -0.84 3.72 8.70
CA HIS A 80 -0.29 5.06 8.75
C HIS A 80 -1.35 6.10 9.15
N LEU A 81 -2.62 5.88 8.78
CA LEU A 81 -3.75 6.71 9.25
C LEU A 81 -4.01 6.49 10.75
N GLU A 82 -3.99 5.25 11.24
CA GLU A 82 -4.12 4.94 12.67
C GLU A 82 -3.02 5.65 13.50
N TYR A 83 -1.80 5.71 12.97
CA TYR A 83 -0.64 6.33 13.61
C TYR A 83 -0.53 7.85 13.37
N GLN A 84 -1.64 8.54 13.12
CA GLN A 84 -1.70 10.00 12.97
C GLN A 84 -0.70 10.56 11.93
N ASN A 85 -0.46 9.82 10.85
CA ASN A 85 0.49 10.19 9.80
C ASN A 85 1.92 10.44 10.31
N GLY A 86 2.32 9.76 11.39
CA GLY A 86 3.69 9.78 11.89
C GLY A 86 4.71 9.22 10.88
N PRO A 87 6.02 9.44 11.09
CA PRO A 87 7.04 9.09 10.11
C PRO A 87 7.02 7.59 9.75
N MET A 88 7.11 7.31 8.45
CA MET A 88 7.23 5.96 7.91
C MET A 88 8.64 5.71 7.39
N VAL A 89 9.22 4.57 7.74
CA VAL A 89 10.52 4.14 7.22
C VAL A 89 10.33 2.90 6.37
N VAL A 90 10.60 3.05 5.07
CA VAL A 90 10.63 1.93 4.12
C VAL A 90 12.09 1.61 3.84
N ILE A 91 12.52 0.44 4.31
CA ILE A 91 13.87 -0.09 4.06
C ILE A 91 13.82 -0.91 2.77
N TRP A 92 14.95 -1.39 2.23
CA TRP A 92 15.11 -2.21 1.00
C TRP A 92 15.65 -1.48 -0.24
N GLY A 93 15.85 -2.24 -1.32
CA GLY A 93 16.44 -1.81 -2.57
C GLY A 93 15.38 -1.28 -3.53
N THR A 94 15.30 -1.92 -4.69
CA THR A 94 14.32 -1.61 -5.75
C THR A 94 12.89 -1.78 -5.24
N GLU A 95 12.63 -2.77 -4.39
CA GLU A 95 11.32 -3.06 -3.81
C GLU A 95 10.79 -1.90 -2.96
N ALA A 96 11.67 -1.24 -2.18
CA ALA A 96 11.31 -0.05 -1.42
C ALA A 96 10.84 1.09 -2.34
N ALA A 97 11.57 1.32 -3.43
CA ALA A 97 11.21 2.33 -4.41
C ALA A 97 9.89 1.98 -5.10
N THR A 98 9.70 0.72 -5.47
CA THR A 98 8.45 0.21 -6.03
C THR A 98 7.27 0.47 -5.09
N PHE A 99 7.39 0.10 -3.82
CA PHE A 99 6.35 0.31 -2.81
C PHE A 99 5.97 1.80 -2.68
N CYS A 100 6.98 2.67 -2.54
CA CYS A 100 6.74 4.10 -2.38
C CYS A 100 6.13 4.74 -3.63
N ILE A 101 6.57 4.33 -4.83
CA ILE A 101 6.01 4.82 -6.09
C ILE A 101 4.57 4.35 -6.25
N LEU A 102 4.26 3.07 -6.02
CA LEU A 102 2.89 2.57 -6.11
C LEU A 102 1.97 3.28 -5.10
N SER A 103 2.43 3.52 -3.88
CA SER A 103 1.70 4.28 -2.86
C SER A 103 1.41 5.71 -3.31
N THR A 104 2.36 6.34 -4.00
CA THR A 104 2.22 7.72 -4.50
C THR A 104 1.29 7.78 -5.71
N LEU A 105 1.45 6.85 -6.66
CA LEU A 105 0.60 6.74 -7.83
C LEU A 105 -0.85 6.45 -7.46
N GLN A 106 -1.09 5.59 -6.46
CA GLN A 106 -2.43 5.33 -5.96
C GLN A 106 -3.11 6.61 -5.49
N LYS A 107 -2.43 7.42 -4.66
CA LYS A 107 -2.94 8.72 -4.23
C LYS A 107 -3.14 9.68 -5.41
N GLN A 108 -2.22 9.68 -6.39
CA GLN A 108 -2.36 10.51 -7.58
C GLN A 108 -3.65 10.19 -8.36
N VAL A 109 -3.96 8.90 -8.52
CA VAL A 109 -5.23 8.49 -9.16
C VAL A 109 -6.43 8.96 -8.34
N GLU A 110 -6.39 8.75 -7.03
CA GLU A 110 -7.50 9.08 -6.13
C GLU A 110 -7.81 10.60 -6.12
N PHE A 111 -6.80 11.46 -6.16
CA PHE A 111 -6.98 12.91 -6.04
C PHE A 111 -7.01 13.66 -7.38
N GLU A 112 -6.26 13.21 -8.38
CA GLU A 112 -6.08 13.93 -9.65
C GLU A 112 -6.67 13.19 -10.85
N ASN A 113 -7.01 11.90 -10.69
CA ASN A 113 -7.43 11.02 -11.79
C ASN A 113 -6.41 10.96 -12.94
N VAL A 114 -5.12 11.05 -12.58
CA VAL A 114 -3.96 11.03 -13.48
C VAL A 114 -2.92 10.05 -12.94
N ILE A 115 -2.09 9.50 -13.83
CA ILE A 115 -1.00 8.59 -13.50
C ILE A 115 0.24 9.00 -14.29
N ASP A 116 1.34 9.29 -13.58
CA ASP A 116 2.65 9.51 -14.20
C ASP A 116 3.74 8.60 -13.61
N ILE A 117 3.79 7.36 -14.10
CA ILE A 117 4.78 6.37 -13.67
C ILE A 117 6.22 6.84 -13.98
N TYR A 118 6.44 7.50 -15.12
CA TYR A 118 7.77 7.90 -15.55
C TYR A 118 8.35 8.99 -14.65
N MET A 119 7.53 9.99 -14.31
CA MET A 119 7.94 11.08 -13.43
C MET A 119 8.44 10.54 -12.08
N PHE A 120 7.62 9.74 -11.39
CA PHE A 120 8.01 9.21 -10.08
C PHE A 120 9.20 8.26 -10.17
N SER A 121 9.26 7.40 -11.19
CA SER A 121 10.41 6.50 -11.39
C SER A 121 11.71 7.27 -11.62
N LYS A 122 11.65 8.35 -12.41
CA LYS A 122 12.80 9.24 -12.66
C LYS A 122 13.21 9.96 -11.39
N LEU A 123 12.27 10.47 -10.59
CA LEU A 123 12.55 11.14 -9.32
C LEU A 123 13.32 10.21 -8.37
N TYR A 124 12.90 8.96 -8.22
CA TYR A 124 13.60 7.98 -7.38
C TYR A 124 15.00 7.66 -7.93
N HIS A 125 15.14 7.50 -9.25
CA HIS A 125 16.44 7.29 -9.87
C HIS A 125 17.41 8.45 -9.60
N MET A 126 16.92 9.71 -9.65
CA MET A 126 17.73 10.88 -9.35
C MET A 126 18.14 10.97 -7.88
N ARG A 127 17.29 10.50 -6.95
CA ARG A 127 17.60 10.45 -5.52
C ARG A 127 18.58 9.33 -5.17
N ARG A 128 18.51 8.20 -5.88
CA ARG A 128 19.37 7.04 -5.69
C ARG A 128 19.73 6.42 -7.05
N PRO A 129 20.81 6.90 -7.70
CA PRO A 129 21.27 6.34 -8.97
C PRO A 129 21.51 4.83 -8.86
N GLY A 130 21.05 4.07 -9.86
CA GLY A 130 21.12 2.61 -9.86
C GLY A 130 20.04 1.88 -9.06
N ILE A 131 19.00 2.58 -8.59
CA ILE A 131 17.85 1.96 -7.90
C ILE A 131 17.08 0.96 -8.77
N TRP A 132 17.05 1.22 -10.08
CA TRP A 132 16.54 0.30 -11.10
C TRP A 132 17.71 -0.52 -11.62
N GLN A 133 17.69 -1.81 -11.36
CA GLN A 133 18.73 -2.75 -11.77
C GLN A 133 18.50 -3.21 -13.21
N SER A 134 17.24 -3.29 -13.63
CA SER A 134 16.86 -3.78 -14.94
C SER A 134 15.71 -2.97 -15.54
N LYS A 135 15.48 -3.14 -16.85
CA LYS A 135 14.27 -2.65 -17.51
C LYS A 135 13.01 -3.30 -16.93
N ASP A 136 13.12 -4.54 -16.45
CA ASP A 136 11.98 -5.27 -15.91
C ASP A 136 11.44 -4.63 -14.62
N ASP A 137 12.29 -4.02 -13.79
CA ASP A 137 11.85 -3.28 -12.60
C ASP A 137 10.94 -2.10 -12.97
N TYR A 138 11.30 -1.40 -14.06
CA TYR A 138 10.52 -0.29 -14.58
C TYR A 138 9.23 -0.79 -15.27
N CYS A 139 9.32 -1.85 -16.07
CA CYS A 139 8.15 -2.47 -16.70
C CYS A 139 7.17 -3.08 -15.67
N PHE A 140 7.67 -3.55 -14.54
CA PHE A 140 6.86 -4.05 -13.44
C PHE A 140 5.90 -2.98 -12.92
N LEU A 141 6.36 -1.73 -12.75
CA LEU A 141 5.50 -0.63 -12.30
C LEU A 141 4.29 -0.41 -13.23
N PHE A 142 4.50 -0.44 -14.55
CA PHE A 142 3.41 -0.32 -15.52
C PHE A 142 2.41 -1.46 -15.41
N ARG A 143 2.89 -2.69 -15.31
CA ARG A 143 2.04 -3.88 -15.18
C ARG A 143 1.26 -3.86 -13.87
N ALA A 144 1.91 -3.49 -12.77
CA ALA A 144 1.27 -3.39 -11.46
C ALA A 144 0.14 -2.36 -11.51
N VAL A 145 0.41 -1.16 -12.01
CA VAL A 145 -0.59 -0.10 -12.14
C VAL A 145 -1.75 -0.51 -13.06
N GLU A 146 -1.47 -1.06 -14.23
CA GLU A 146 -2.49 -1.58 -15.14
C GLU A 146 -3.42 -2.58 -14.44
N LYS A 147 -2.85 -3.56 -13.72
CA LYS A 147 -3.65 -4.57 -13.01
C LYS A 147 -4.39 -4.01 -11.80
N GLY A 148 -3.80 -3.06 -11.08
CA GLY A 148 -4.47 -2.38 -9.96
C GLY A 148 -5.70 -1.59 -10.42
N LEU A 149 -5.58 -0.85 -11.52
CA LEU A 149 -6.71 -0.08 -12.07
C LEU A 149 -7.84 -0.99 -12.57
N LEU A 150 -7.51 -2.08 -13.26
CA LEU A 150 -8.51 -3.03 -13.74
C LEU A 150 -9.28 -3.68 -12.58
N ALA A 151 -8.58 -4.03 -11.49
CA ALA A 151 -9.22 -4.57 -10.30
C ALA A 151 -10.21 -3.56 -9.68
N ASN A 152 -9.86 -2.26 -9.65
CA ASN A 152 -10.78 -1.22 -9.16
C ASN A 152 -12.05 -1.13 -10.02
N ILE A 153 -11.96 -1.31 -11.34
CA ILE A 153 -13.11 -1.28 -12.24
C ILE A 153 -14.04 -2.49 -12.01
N GLU A 154 -13.49 -3.68 -11.76
CA GLU A 154 -14.29 -4.87 -11.49
C GLU A 154 -15.06 -4.80 -10.14
N THR A 155 -14.58 -3.99 -9.19
CA THR A 155 -15.27 -3.76 -7.90
C THR A 155 -16.42 -2.76 -7.97
N VAL A 156 -16.53 -1.98 -9.07
CA VAL A 156 -17.67 -1.09 -9.31
C VAL A 156 -18.71 -1.88 -10.14
N PRO A 157 -19.91 -2.18 -9.60
CA PRO A 157 -20.95 -2.83 -10.40
C PRO A 157 -21.22 -1.97 -11.64
N PRO A 158 -21.47 -2.57 -12.81
CA PRO A 158 -21.67 -1.82 -14.05
C PRO A 158 -22.73 -0.76 -13.80
N PHE A 159 -22.35 0.50 -14.00
CA PHE A 159 -23.24 1.64 -13.93
C PHE A 159 -24.34 1.41 -14.97
N ASN A 160 -25.47 0.84 -14.53
CA ASN A 160 -26.70 0.82 -15.31
C ASN A 160 -27.21 2.27 -15.35
N SER A 161 -26.65 3.08 -16.25
CA SER A 161 -27.36 4.23 -16.76
C SER A 161 -28.59 3.71 -17.51
N PRO A 162 -29.83 3.99 -17.08
CA PRO A 162 -30.96 3.75 -17.95
C PRO A 162 -30.81 4.71 -19.12
N VAL A 163 -30.52 4.14 -20.29
CA VAL A 163 -30.61 4.86 -21.57
C VAL A 163 -32.08 5.20 -21.74
N THR A 164 -32.50 6.38 -21.29
CA THR A 164 -33.83 6.91 -21.61
C THR A 164 -33.81 7.33 -23.07
N ASN A 165 -33.93 6.36 -23.96
CA ASN A 165 -34.26 6.63 -25.35
C ASN A 165 -35.64 7.27 -25.37
N GLY A 166 -35.69 8.52 -25.85
CA GLY A 166 -36.90 9.29 -25.99
C GLY A 166 -37.95 8.49 -26.77
N HIS A 167 -39.01 8.11 -26.07
CA HIS A 167 -40.28 7.78 -26.69
C HIS A 167 -41.31 8.73 -26.11
N VAL A 168 -41.68 9.74 -26.89
CA VAL A 168 -42.85 10.57 -26.62
C VAL A 168 -44.05 9.63 -26.59
N LEU A 169 -44.77 9.58 -25.48
CA LEU A 169 -46.06 8.90 -25.41
C LEU A 169 -47.10 9.76 -26.14
N PRO A 170 -47.96 9.19 -26.99
CA PRO A 170 -49.02 9.95 -27.63
C PRO A 170 -50.01 10.43 -26.56
N VAL A 171 -50.29 11.74 -26.57
CA VAL A 171 -51.34 12.37 -25.77
C VAL A 171 -52.66 11.72 -26.17
N LYS A 172 -53.34 11.07 -25.22
CA LYS A 172 -54.73 10.64 -25.39
C LYS A 172 -55.62 11.86 -25.16
N GLU A 173 -56.34 12.29 -26.19
CA GLU A 173 -57.46 13.22 -26.06
C GLU A 173 -58.61 12.50 -25.33
N ASP A 174 -59.10 13.10 -24.24
CA ASP A 174 -60.33 12.65 -23.58
C ASP A 174 -61.54 13.12 -24.39
N PRO A 175 -62.51 12.24 -24.71
CA PRO A 175 -63.74 12.68 -25.35
C PRO A 175 -64.67 13.32 -24.31
N VAL A 176 -65.15 14.50 -24.67
CA VAL A 176 -66.26 15.22 -24.05
C VAL A 176 -67.56 14.45 -24.30
N VAL A 177 -68.25 14.00 -23.24
CA VAL A 177 -69.69 14.22 -22.93
C VAL A 177 -69.91 13.97 -21.45
#